data_AF-A0A0W8D0J9-F1
#
_entry.id   AF-A0A0W8D0J9-F1
#
_cell.length_a   1.000
_cell.length_b   1.000
_cell.length_c   1.000
_cell.angle_alpha   90.00
_cell.angle_beta   90.00
_cell.angle_gamma   90.00
#
_symmetry.space_group_name_H-M   'P 1'
#
loop_
_entity.id
_entity.type
_entity.pdbx_description
1 polymer ?
#
loop_
_entity_poly.entity_id
_entity_poly.type
_entity_poly.pdbx_seq_one_letter_code
_entity_poly.pdbx_strand_id
1 'polypeptide(L)'
;MPLSLLKTAQGHPMLVELKNGDTYNGHLVNCDTWMNVNLREVICTSKDGDRFWKMPECYIRGNTIKYIRVPNEVSRRSQLQWVTSL
;
A
#
# COMPACT_ATOMS: atom_id res chain seq x y z
N MET A 1 -3.28 4.58 -12.21
CA MET A 1 -2.02 4.66 -11.44
C MET A 1 -1.12 3.53 -11.94
N PRO A 2 0.07 3.82 -12.51
CA PRO A 2 0.85 2.77 -13.16
C PRO A 2 1.39 1.77 -12.13
N LEU A 3 1.27 0.47 -12.41
CA LEU A 3 1.75 -0.64 -11.55
C LEU A 3 3.26 -0.51 -11.22
N SER A 4 4.02 0.21 -12.04
CA SER A 4 5.43 0.52 -11.79
C SER A 4 5.64 1.25 -10.46
N LEU A 5 4.73 2.16 -10.06
CA LEU A 5 4.83 2.90 -8.79
C LEU A 5 4.68 2.00 -7.56
N LEU A 6 3.83 0.96 -7.64
CA LEU A 6 3.66 0.02 -6.53
C LEU A 6 4.82 -0.97 -6.45
N LYS A 7 5.38 -1.37 -7.60
CA LYS A 7 6.61 -2.18 -7.62
C LYS A 7 7.78 -1.45 -6.99
N THR A 8 7.95 -0.16 -7.28
CA THR A 8 9.00 0.66 -6.65
C THR A 8 8.70 0.95 -5.17
N ALA A 9 7.45 0.81 -4.71
CA ALA A 9 7.09 0.98 -3.30
C ALA A 9 7.37 -0.27 -2.44
N GLN A 10 7.82 -1.39 -3.02
CA GLN A 10 8.16 -2.58 -2.24
C GLN A 10 9.20 -2.24 -1.16
N GLY A 11 9.00 -2.82 0.02
CA GLY A 11 9.78 -2.59 1.23
C GLY A 11 9.47 -1.28 1.97
N HIS A 12 8.67 -0.38 1.40
CA HIS A 12 8.37 0.92 2.02
C HIS A 12 7.07 0.87 2.83
N PRO A 13 6.95 1.68 3.90
CA PRO A 13 5.71 1.81 4.65
C PRO A 13 4.64 2.47 3.77
N MET A 14 3.40 2.01 3.89
CA MET A 14 2.25 2.57 3.20
C MET A 14 0.98 2.43 4.00
N LEU A 15 0.01 3.29 3.68
CA LEU A 15 -1.34 3.22 4.22
C LEU A 15 -2.30 2.79 3.12
N VAL A 16 -3.08 1.76 3.39
CA VAL A 16 -4.13 1.26 2.51
C VAL A 16 -5.48 1.53 3.18
N GLU A 17 -6.37 2.28 2.53
CA GLU A 17 -7.75 2.46 2.99
C GLU A 17 -8.66 1.55 2.15
N LEU A 18 -9.48 0.75 2.85
CA LEU A 18 -10.48 -0.11 2.23
C LEU A 18 -11.78 0.65 1.98
N LYS A 19 -12.61 0.14 1.07
CA LYS A 19 -13.94 0.71 0.75
C LYS A 19 -14.90 0.71 1.94
N ASN A 20 -14.71 -0.20 2.90
CA ASN A 20 -15.50 -0.23 4.13
C ASN A 20 -15.05 0.81 5.17
N GLY A 21 -13.92 1.50 4.94
CA GLY A 21 -13.37 2.53 5.81
C GLY A 21 -12.23 2.07 6.72
N ASP A 22 -11.94 0.77 6.81
CA ASP A 22 -10.79 0.29 7.60
C ASP A 22 -9.48 0.71 6.94
N THR A 23 -8.47 0.99 7.77
CA THR A 23 -7.15 1.40 7.30
C THR A 23 -6.08 0.42 7.77
N TYR A 24 -5.15 0.10 6.89
CA TYR A 24 -4.05 -0.82 7.13
C TYR A 24 -2.74 -0.07 6.89
N ASN A 25 -1.95 0.09 7.94
CA ASN A 25 -0.63 0.73 7.87
C ASN A 25 0.45 -0.34 8.07
N GLY A 26 1.31 -0.53 7.07
CA GLY A 26 2.35 -1.55 7.12
C GLY A 26 3.33 -1.44 5.96
N HIS A 27 4.30 -2.34 5.90
CA HIS A 27 5.31 -2.35 4.84
C HIS A 27 4.86 -3.21 3.66
N LEU A 28 4.93 -2.68 2.45
CA LEU A 28 4.60 -3.45 1.25
C LEU A 28 5.61 -4.56 1.01
N VAL A 29 5.15 -5.80 1.04
CA VAL A 29 5.95 -6.98 0.68
C VAL A 29 5.84 -7.23 -0.82
N ASN A 30 4.61 -7.30 -1.33
CA ASN A 30 4.36 -7.55 -2.74
C ASN A 30 3.02 -6.96 -3.19
N CYS A 31 2.91 -6.66 -4.49
CA CYS A 31 1.68 -6.26 -5.16
C CYS A 31 1.59 -6.96 -6.52
N ASP A 32 0.45 -7.57 -6.83
CA ASP A 32 0.21 -8.18 -8.14
C ASP A 32 -0.46 -7.22 -9.14
N THR A 33 -0.74 -7.72 -10.35
CA THR A 33 -1.40 -6.95 -11.43
C THR A 33 -2.85 -6.60 -11.15
N TRP A 34 -3.51 -7.26 -10.19
CA TRP A 34 -4.88 -6.96 -9.75
C TRP A 34 -4.91 -6.06 -8.51
N MET A 35 -3.77 -5.53 -8.10
CA MET A 35 -3.59 -4.71 -6.90
C MET A 35 -3.90 -5.47 -5.60
N ASN A 36 -3.80 -6.80 -5.59
CA ASN A 36 -3.76 -7.52 -4.33
C ASN A 36 -2.41 -7.22 -3.66
N VAL A 37 -2.43 -6.84 -2.38
CA VAL A 37 -1.23 -6.43 -1.65
C VAL A 37 -0.98 -7.33 -0.45
N ASN A 38 0.29 -7.67 -0.27
CA ASN A 38 0.82 -8.30 0.93
C ASN A 38 1.53 -7.23 1.76
N LEU A 39 1.13 -7.07 3.01
CA LEU A 39 1.75 -6.17 3.97
C LEU A 39 2.34 -6.98 5.13
N ARG A 40 3.41 -6.47 5.73
CA ARG A 40 3.98 -6.96 7.00
C ARG A 40 4.01 -5.88 8.06
N GLU A 41 4.06 -6.30 9.33
CA GLU A 41 4.11 -5.44 10.51
C GLU A 41 2.96 -4.43 10.52
N VAL A 42 1.74 -4.95 10.38
CA VAL A 42 0.56 -4.17 10.03
C VAL A 42 -0.17 -3.71 11.28
N ILE A 43 -0.60 -2.45 11.27
CA ILE A 43 -1.58 -1.89 12.20
C ILE A 43 -2.86 -1.64 11.41
N CYS A 44 -3.90 -2.39 11.73
CA CYS A 44 -5.25 -2.15 11.23
C CYS A 44 -5.98 -1.20 12.20
N THR A 45 -6.65 -0.18 11.67
CA THR A 45 -7.53 0.73 12.42
C THR A 45 -8.93 0.62 11.86
N SER A 46 -9.93 0.45 12.74
CA SER A 46 -11.34 0.47 12.36
C SER A 46 -11.72 1.79 11.71
N LYS A 47 -12.76 1.78 10.85
CA LYS A 47 -13.36 3.01 10.31
C LYS A 47 -13.64 4.09 11.36
N ASP A 48 -14.10 3.69 12.54
CA ASP A 48 -14.48 4.61 13.62
C ASP A 48 -13.27 5.11 14.44
N GLY A 49 -12.08 4.56 14.21
CA GLY A 49 -10.83 4.96 14.88
C GLY A 49 -10.71 4.49 16.33
N ASP A 50 -11.62 3.66 16.80
CA ASP A 50 -11.73 3.20 18.19
C ASP A 50 -10.97 1.88 18.46
N ARG A 51 -10.66 1.12 17.40
CA ARG A 51 -10.02 -0.19 17.50
C ARG A 51 -8.78 -0.29 16.64
N PHE A 52 -7.74 -0.87 17.23
CA PHE A 52 -6.46 -1.08 16.60
C PHE A 52 -6.02 -2.53 16.76
N TRP A 53 -5.59 -3.16 15.67
CA TRP A 53 -5.07 -4.52 15.67
C TRP A 53 -3.66 -4.54 15.10
N LYS A 54 -2.73 -5.17 15.82
CA LYS A 54 -1.39 -5.46 15.30
C LYS A 54 -1.37 -6.85 14.71
N MET A 55 -0.87 -6.98 13.49
CA MET A 55 -0.81 -8.24 12.77
C MET A 55 0.59 -8.38 12.14
N PRO A 56 1.23 -9.56 12.22
CA PRO A 56 2.55 -9.75 11.61
C PRO A 56 2.47 -9.62 10.08
N GLU A 57 1.40 -10.10 9.46
CA GLU A 57 1.15 -10.05 8.03
C GLU A 57 -0.33 -9.82 7.71
N CYS A 58 -0.62 -9.24 6.55
CA CYS A 58 -1.97 -9.04 6.05
C CYS A 58 -1.99 -9.16 4.52
N TYR A 59 -2.96 -9.91 3.99
CA TYR A 59 -3.26 -9.97 2.57
C TYR A 59 -4.58 -9.25 2.29
N ILE A 60 -4.53 -8.24 1.42
CA ILE A 60 -5.67 -7.40 1.06
C ILE A 60 -5.98 -7.59 -0.42
N ARG A 61 -7.25 -7.90 -0.74
CA ARG A 61 -7.70 -8.02 -2.13
C ARG A 61 -7.84 -6.64 -2.77
N GLY A 62 -7.28 -6.46 -3.97
CA GLY A 62 -7.24 -5.17 -4.66
C GLY A 62 -8.61 -4.57 -4.96
N ASN A 63 -9.63 -5.41 -5.18
CA ASN A 63 -11.01 -4.94 -5.40
C ASN A 63 -11.67 -4.31 -4.16
N THR A 64 -11.13 -4.55 -2.97
CA THR A 64 -11.60 -3.95 -1.70
C THR A 64 -10.92 -2.63 -1.38
N ILE A 65 -9.82 -2.30 -2.07
CA ILE A 65 -9.03 -1.09 -1.84
C ILE A 65 -9.76 0.13 -2.42
N LYS A 66 -9.79 1.21 -1.64
CA LYS A 66 -10.26 2.52 -2.08
C LYS A 66 -9.09 3.37 -2.57
N TYR A 67 -8.02 3.48 -1.77
CA TYR A 67 -6.77 4.12 -2.19
C TYR A 67 -5.57 3.60 -1.38
N ILE A 68 -4.37 3.84 -1.92
CA ILE A 68 -3.08 3.59 -1.26
C ILE A 68 -2.33 4.92 -1.17
N ARG A 69 -1.82 5.25 0.02
CA ARG A 69 -0.87 6.35 0.23
C ARG A 69 0.54 5.79 0.25
N VAL A 70 1.33 6.18 -0.74
CA VAL A 70 2.75 5.85 -0.85
C VAL A 70 3.57 7.07 -0.40
N PRO A 71 4.68 6.90 0.33
CA PRO A 71 5.56 8.01 0.69
C PRO A 71 6.05 8.79 -0.53
N ASN A 72 6.17 10.12 -0.39
CA ASN A 72 6.55 11.03 -1.48
C ASN A 72 7.89 10.67 -2.14
N GLU A 73 8.83 10.09 -1.39
CA GLU A 73 10.14 9.69 -1.89
C GLU A 73 10.07 8.61 -2.98
N VAL A 74 9.11 7.67 -2.85
CA VAL A 74 8.87 6.62 -3.85
C VAL A 74 8.22 7.18 -5.11
N SER A 75 7.29 8.14 -4.96
CA SER A 75 6.69 8.86 -6.09
C SER A 75 7.74 9.58 -6.91
N ARG A 76 8.71 10.24 -6.25
CA ARG A 76 9.82 10.91 -6.93
C ARG A 76 10.74 9.91 -7.65
N ARG A 77 11.11 8.80 -7.00
CA ARG A 77 11.95 7.74 -7.60
C ARG A 77 11.30 7.11 -8.84
N SER A 78 9.99 6.92 -8.81
CA SER A 78 9.25 6.35 -9.93
C SER A 78 9.17 7.30 -11.12
N GLN A 79 9.00 8.60 -10.87
CA GLN A 79 9.12 9.63 -11.91
C GLN A 79 10.53 9.68 -12.49
N LEU A 80 11.57 9.61 -11.66
CA LEU A 80 12.97 9.56 -12.10
C LEU A 80 13.25 8.36 -13.01
N GLN A 81 12.88 7.13 -12.58
CA GLN A 81 13.03 5.94 -13.43
C GLN A 81 12.27 6.03 -14.75
N TRP A 82 11.08 6.64 -14.73
CA TRP A 82 10.30 6.85 -15.93
C TRP A 82 10.97 7.84 -16.88
N VAL A 83 11.52 8.94 -16.37
CA VAL A 83 12.28 9.94 -17.14
C VAL A 83 13.57 9.37 -17.72
N THR A 84 14.30 8.52 -17.00
CA THR A 84 15.55 7.91 -17.50
C THR A 84 15.35 6.80 -18.54
N SER A 85 14.11 6.37 -18.76
CA SER A 85 13.76 5.31 -19.71
C SER A 85 13.18 5.85 -21.03
N LEU A 86 13.17 7.18 -21.20
CA LEU A 86 12.85 7.90 -22.44
C LEU A 86 14.14 8.33 -23.14
#